data_AF-A0A6V7JUQ7-F1
#
_entry.id   AF-A0A6V7JUQ7-F1
#
_cell.length_a   1.000
_cell.length_b   1.000
_cell.length_c   1.000
_cell.angle_alpha   90.00
_cell.angle_beta   90.00
_cell.angle_gamma   90.00
#
_symmetry.space_group_name_H-M   'P 1'
#
loop_
_entity.id
_entity.type
_entity.pdbx_description
1 polymer ?
#
loop_
_entity_poly.entity_id
_entity_poly.type
_entity_poly.pdbx_seq_one_letter_code
_entity_poly.pdbx_strand_id
1 'polypeptide(L)' 'MENPPGRTYALDCGSGIGRITKNLLIKHFDKVDLVEQNSSFLEIAKESLSSYPNTAAEFYPS' A
#
# COMPACT_ATOMS: atom_id res chain seq x y z
N MET A 1 23.24 6.23 11.39
CA MET A 1 22.89 5.44 10.19
C MET A 1 23.31 6.27 9.00
N GLU A 2 24.29 5.80 8.25
CA GLU A 2 24.73 6.44 7.01
C GLU A 2 23.69 6.08 5.94
N ASN A 3 22.93 7.07 5.46
CA ASN A 3 21.84 6.95 4.47
C ASN A 3 20.55 6.24 4.97
N PRO A 4 19.66 6.94 5.70
CA PRO A 4 18.34 6.41 6.02
C PRO A 4 17.47 6.26 4.76
N PRO A 5 16.43 5.40 4.78
CA PRO A 5 15.47 5.31 3.69
C PRO A 5 14.81 6.66 3.38
N GLY A 6 14.58 6.92 2.09
CA GLY A 6 13.79 8.06 1.64
C GLY A 6 12.30 7.91 1.99
N ARG A 7 11.53 8.97 1.71
CA ARG A 7 10.09 9.04 1.97
C ARG A 7 9.24 9.16 0.70
N THR A 8 9.81 8.87 -0.46
CA THR A 8 9.11 8.98 -1.74
C THR A 8 8.22 7.77 -2.03
N TYR A 9 8.71 6.56 -1.75
CA TYR A 9 8.01 5.31 -2.03
C TYR A 9 8.02 4.37 -0.83
N ALA A 10 6.91 3.67 -0.63
CA ALA A 10 6.81 2.51 0.25
C ALA A 10 6.09 1.35 -0.44
N LEU A 11 6.34 0.15 0.06
CA LEU A 11 5.70 -1.10 -0.37
C LEU A 11 5.04 -1.77 0.84
N ASP A 12 3.75 -2.06 0.75
CA ASP A 12 2.96 -2.80 1.73
C ASP A 12 2.77 -4.25 1.24
N CYS A 13 3.70 -5.13 1.63
CA CYS A 13 3.63 -6.56 1.29
C CYS A 13 2.71 -7.30 2.25
N GLY A 14 1.77 -8.10 1.72
CA GLY A 14 0.72 -8.71 2.55
C GLY A 14 -0.24 -7.63 3.07
N SER A 15 -0.55 -6.66 2.22
CA SER A 15 -1.33 -5.48 2.58
C SER A 15 -2.74 -5.80 3.08
N GLY A 16 -3.25 -7.00 2.77
CA GLY A 16 -4.63 -7.39 3.04
C GLY A 16 -5.59 -6.36 2.48
N ILE A 17 -6.43 -5.80 3.35
CA ILE A 17 -7.41 -4.76 2.99
C ILE A 17 -6.87 -3.32 3.10
N GLY A 18 -5.55 -3.14 3.19
CA GLY A 18 -4.91 -1.81 3.14
C GLY A 18 -4.93 -0.98 4.43
N ARG A 19 -5.08 -1.61 5.61
CA ARG A 19 -5.17 -0.88 6.90
C ARG A 19 -3.89 -0.12 7.26
N ILE A 20 -2.73 -0.72 7.05
CA ILE A 20 -1.43 -0.09 7.37
C ILE A 20 -1.16 1.05 6.39
N THR A 21 -1.38 0.80 5.10
CA THR A 21 -1.40 1.86 4.09
C THR A 21 -2.27 3.04 4.51
N LYS A 22 -3.57 2.83 4.80
CA LYS A 22 -4.53 3.89 5.13
C LYS A 22 -4.17 4.71 6.38
N ASN A 23 -3.71 4.04 7.44
CA ASN A 23 -3.57 4.68 8.75
C ASN A 23 -2.15 5.19 9.02
N LEU A 24 -1.15 4.73 8.25
CA LEU A 24 0.25 5.01 8.50
C LEU A 24 0.98 5.43 7.22
N LEU A 25 1.12 4.55 6.24
CA LEU A 25 2.10 4.76 5.15
C LEU A 25 1.78 5.99 4.31
N ILE A 26 0.50 6.23 3.96
CA ILE A 26 0.12 7.40 3.16
C ILE A 26 0.41 8.75 3.84
N LYS A 27 0.60 8.78 5.16
CA LYS A 27 0.96 10.00 5.90
C LYS A 27 2.46 10.29 5.82
N HIS A 28 3.25 9.29 5.42
CA HIS A 28 4.70 9.35 5.44
C HIS A 28 5.35 9.27 4.08
N PHE A 29 4.66 8.72 3.08
CA PHE A 29 5.17 8.47 1.74
C PHE A 29 4.31 9.09 0.65
N ASP A 30 4.96 9.55 -0.42
CA ASP A 30 4.26 10.16 -1.56
C ASP A 30 3.46 9.12 -2.34
N LYS A 31 4.00 7.90 -2.50
CA LYS A 31 3.36 6.75 -3.14
C LYS A 31 3.50 5.48 -2.29
N VAL A 32 2.43 4.69 -2.22
CA VAL A 32 2.44 3.37 -1.57
C VAL A 32 1.92 2.32 -2.55
N ASP A 33 2.75 1.33 -2.86
CA ASP A 33 2.35 0.17 -3.65
C ASP A 33 1.92 -0.96 -2.71
N LEU A 34 0.80 -1.64 -3.02
CA LEU A 34 0.23 -2.72 -2.22
C LEU A 34 0.35 -4.03 -2.99
N VAL A 35 0.86 -5.05 -2.29
CA VAL A 35 1.01 -6.41 -2.82
C VAL A 35 0.22 -7.37 -1.92
N GLU A 36 -0.66 -8.16 -2.54
CA GLU A 36 -1.50 -9.14 -1.85
C GLU A 36 -1.87 -10.30 -2.80
N GLN A 37 -1.91 -11.52 -2.26
CA GLN A 37 -2.17 -12.75 -3.01
C GLN A 37 -3.66 -13.13 -3.04
N ASN A 38 -4.51 -12.44 -2.27
CA ASN A 38 -5.95 -12.60 -2.28
C ASN A 38 -6.64 -11.43 -3.00
N SER A 39 -7.25 -11.70 -4.15
CA SER A 39 -7.89 -10.67 -4.98
C SER A 39 -9.06 -10.00 -4.26
N SER A 40 -9.84 -10.73 -3.47
CA SER A 40 -10.94 -10.16 -2.69
C SER A 40 -10.46 -9.14 -1.67
N PHE A 41 -9.26 -9.33 -1.10
CA PHE A 41 -8.68 -8.34 -0.18
C PHE A 41 -8.20 -7.09 -0.91
N LEU A 42 -7.64 -7.25 -2.11
CA LEU A 42 -7.26 -6.09 -2.94
C LEU A 42 -8.45 -5.26 -3.37
N GLU A 43 -9.59 -5.85 -3.71
CA GLU A 43 -10.78 -5.07 -4.04
C GLU A 43 -11.25 -4.23 -2.85
N ILE A 44 -11.28 -4.81 -1.64
CA ILE A 44 -11.58 -4.06 -0.42
C ILE A 44 -10.52 -2.98 -0.16
N ALA A 45 -9.24 -3.26 -0.42
CA ALA A 45 -8.17 -2.27 -0.29
C ALA A 45 -8.37 -1.10 -1.25
N LYS A 46 -8.69 -1.35 -2.53
CA LYS A 46 -8.98 -0.33 -3.54
C LYS A 46 -10.17 0.54 -3.14
N GLU A 47 -11.25 -0.06 -2.64
CA GLU A 47 -12.41 0.69 -2.14
C GLU A 47 -12.03 1.56 -0.92
N SER A 48 -11.37 0.96 0.07
CA SER A 48 -10.94 1.61 1.31
C SER A 48 -9.96 2.76 1.09
N LEU A 49 -9.17 2.69 0.00
CA LEU A 49 -8.15 3.64 -0.39
C LEU A 49 -8.55 4.53 -1.56
N SER A 50 -9.79 4.46 -2.06
CA SER A 50 -10.27 5.22 -3.22
C SER A 50 -10.10 6.74 -3.11
N SER A 51 -10.05 7.29 -1.89
CA SER A 51 -9.77 8.71 -1.62
C SER A 51 -8.28 9.09 -1.65
N TYR A 52 -7.38 8.13 -1.86
CA TYR A 52 -5.93 8.30 -1.86
C TYR A 52 -5.36 7.93 -3.23
N PRO A 53 -5.28 8.90 -4.19
CA PRO A 53 -4.90 8.62 -5.58
C PRO A 53 -3.47 8.10 -5.75
N ASN A 54 -2.64 8.22 -4.71
CA ASN A 54 -1.24 7.80 -4.74
C ASN A 54 -1.01 6.36 -4.23
N THR A 55 -2.07 5.55 -4.11
CA THR A 55 -1.96 4.12 -3.78
C THR A 55 -2.17 3.28 -5.03
N ALA A 56 -1.24 2.37 -5.35
CA ALA A 56 -1.43 1.38 -6.40
C ALA A 56 -1.52 -0.01 -5.77
N ALA A 57 -2.56 -0.76 -6.09
CA ALA A 57 -2.81 -2.08 -5.51
C ALA A 57 -2.77 -3.16 -6.59
N GLU A 58 -1.83 -4.08 -6.46
CA GLU A 58 -1.53 -5.10 -7.46
C GLU A 58 -1.67 -6.51 -6.88
N PHE A 59 -2.21 -7.41 -7.71
CA PHE A 59 -2.46 -8.81 -7.38
C PHE A 59 -1.32 -9.70 -7.86
N TYR A 60 -0.76 -10.49 -6.96
CA TYR A 60 0.34 -11.40 -7.25
C TYR A 60 -0.02 -12.82 -6.80
N PRO A 61 -0.57 -13.66 -7.69
CA PRO A 61 -0.85 -15.06 -7.36
C PRO A 61 0.46 -15.84 -7.18
N SER A 62 0.46 -16.78 -6.23
CA SER A 62 1.54 -17.76 -6.00
C SER A 62 1.59 -18.83 -7.08
#